data_AF-A0A519T0Y3-F1
#
_entry.id   AF-A0A519T0Y3-F1
#
_cell.length_a   1.000
_cell.length_b   1.000
_cell.length_c   1.000
_cell.angle_alpha   90.00
_cell.angle_beta   90.00
_cell.angle_gamma   90.00
#
_symmetry.space_group_name_H-M   'P 1'
#
loop_
_entity.id
_entity.type
_entity.pdbx_description
1 polymer ?
#
loop_
_entity_poly.entity_id
_entity_poly.type
_entity_poly.pdbx_seq_one_letter_code
_entity_poly.pdbx_strand_id
1 'polypeptide(L)' 'NLLTPGHAGTDIEPLTNTVHPTALFGYDGDSQRYFDLHHSALDTFEQVNRRELELGGASMASLIYLLGKYGL' A
#
# COMPACT_ATOMS: atom_id res chain seq x y z
N ASN A 1 12.71 -19.99 -4.55
CA ASN A 1 13.05 -18.71 -3.91
C ASN A 1 11.76 -18.02 -3.51
N LEU A 2 11.58 -17.84 -2.20
CA LEU A 2 10.29 -17.73 -1.49
C LEU A 2 9.68 -16.31 -1.46
N LEU A 3 9.98 -15.46 -2.45
CA LEU A 3 9.38 -14.13 -2.58
C LEU A 3 9.01 -13.89 -4.04
N THR A 4 7.72 -13.78 -4.32
CA THR A 4 7.18 -13.32 -5.60
C THR A 4 7.09 -11.79 -5.57
N PRO A 5 7.45 -11.07 -6.65
CA PRO A 5 7.22 -9.65 -6.75
C PRO A 5 5.74 -9.31 -6.51
N GLY A 6 5.47 -8.36 -5.62
CA GLY A 6 4.13 -7.79 -5.42
C GLY A 6 3.82 -6.68 -6.45
N HIS A 7 2.67 -6.02 -6.29
CA HIS A 7 2.28 -4.87 -7.11
C HIS A 7 2.67 -3.54 -6.46
N ALA A 8 2.93 -2.52 -7.28
CA ALA A 8 3.23 -1.17 -6.82
C ALA A 8 1.98 -0.32 -6.52
N GLY A 9 0.82 -0.73 -7.04
CA GLY A 9 -0.43 0.03 -6.98
C GLY A 9 -0.65 0.88 -8.22
N THR A 10 -1.93 1.14 -8.52
CA THR A 10 -2.38 1.70 -9.81
C THR A 10 -1.69 3.00 -10.22
N ASP A 11 -1.43 3.90 -9.26
CA ASP A 11 -0.90 5.23 -9.56
C ASP A 11 0.59 5.23 -9.90
N ILE A 12 1.38 4.31 -9.34
CA ILE A 12 2.84 4.31 -9.47
C ILE A 12 3.39 3.13 -10.28
N GLU A 13 2.60 2.07 -10.50
CA GLU A 13 3.00 0.94 -11.34
C GLU A 13 3.47 1.33 -12.77
N PRO A 14 2.91 2.35 -13.44
CA PRO A 14 3.45 2.80 -14.73
C PRO A 14 4.91 3.30 -14.65
N LEU A 15 5.38 3.75 -13.48
CA LEU A 15 6.73 4.29 -13.32
C LEU A 15 7.82 3.22 -13.47
N THR A 16 7.48 1.94 -13.26
CA THR A 16 8.40 0.80 -13.40
C THR A 16 9.07 0.74 -14.78
N ASN A 17 8.42 1.30 -15.81
CA ASN A 17 8.92 1.34 -17.19
C ASN A 17 9.64 2.65 -17.57
N THR A 18 9.58 3.67 -16.71
CA THR A 18 10.03 5.04 -17.05
C THR A 18 11.15 5.58 -16.15
N VAL A 19 11.33 5.00 -14.97
CA VAL A 19 12.36 5.41 -14.01
C VAL A 19 13.30 4.22 -13.76
N HIS A 20 14.62 4.46 -13.72
CA HIS A 20 15.61 3.44 -13.39
C HIS A 20 16.82 4.07 -12.66
N PRO A 21 17.35 3.45 -11.57
CA PRO A 21 16.79 2.29 -10.87
C PRO A 21 15.48 2.66 -10.15
N THR A 22 14.57 1.70 -10.00
CA THR A 22 13.24 1.93 -9.42
C THR A 22 12.95 0.93 -8.33
N ALA A 23 12.58 1.46 -7.16
CA ALA A 23 11.96 0.72 -6.08
C ALA A 23 10.57 1.31 -5.85
N LEU A 24 9.53 0.50 -6.07
CA LEU A 24 8.15 0.88 -5.82
C LEU A 24 7.60 0.03 -4.68
N PHE A 25 6.89 0.67 -3.78
CA PHE A 25 6.32 0.04 -2.59
C PHE A 25 4.81 0.23 -2.62
N GLY A 26 4.07 -0.87 -2.80
CA GLY A 26 2.62 -0.90 -2.66
C GLY A 26 2.20 -1.21 -1.22
N TYR A 27 1.12 -0.59 -0.77
CA TYR A 27 0.44 -0.99 0.46
C TYR A 27 -0.66 -2.00 0.13
N ASP A 28 -0.60 -3.19 0.72
CA ASP A 28 -1.63 -4.22 0.59
C ASP A 28 -2.42 -4.30 1.89
N GLY A 29 -3.73 -4.06 1.79
CA GLY A 29 -4.63 -3.90 2.92
C GLY A 29 -5.48 -5.15 3.20
N ASP A 30 -6.63 -4.93 3.85
CA ASP A 30 -7.62 -6.00 4.10
C ASP A 30 -8.32 -6.42 2.80
N SER A 31 -7.77 -7.43 2.13
CA SER A 31 -8.31 -7.98 0.89
C SER A 31 -9.60 -8.77 1.09
N GLN A 32 -9.94 -9.20 2.31
CA GLN A 32 -11.12 -10.03 2.56
C GLN A 32 -12.41 -9.23 2.42
N ARG A 33 -12.43 -7.98 2.90
CA ARG A 33 -13.62 -7.10 2.81
C ARG A 33 -13.57 -6.15 1.63
N TYR A 34 -12.45 -6.09 0.90
CA TYR A 34 -12.24 -5.09 -0.14
C TYR A 34 -13.39 -5.10 -1.17
N PHE A 35 -13.71 -6.25 -1.76
CA PHE A 35 -14.74 -6.33 -2.81
C PHE A 35 -16.18 -6.28 -2.30
N ASP A 36 -16.39 -6.48 -1.01
CA ASP A 36 -17.71 -6.27 -0.39
C ASP A 36 -18.03 -4.77 -0.26
N LEU A 37 -17.01 -3.93 -0.13
CA LEU A 37 -17.13 -2.49 0.11
C LEU A 37 -16.86 -1.66 -1.16
N HIS A 38 -15.82 -1.99 -1.91
CA HIS A 38 -15.30 -1.22 -3.04
C HIS A 38 -16.36 -0.96 -4.10
N HIS A 39 -16.54 0.33 -4.45
CA HIS A 39 -17.56 0.79 -5.42
C HIS A 39 -19.01 0.43 -5.05
N SER A 40 -19.32 0.28 -3.75
CA SER A 40 -20.67 0.03 -3.28
C SER A 40 -21.20 1.19 -2.44
N ALA A 41 -22.51 1.19 -2.15
CA ALA A 41 -23.11 2.13 -1.20
C ALA A 41 -22.66 1.91 0.26
N LEU A 42 -21.95 0.80 0.55
CA LEU A 42 -21.38 0.52 1.86
C LEU A 42 -20.03 1.21 2.07
N ASP A 43 -19.39 1.75 1.02
CA ASP A 43 -18.14 2.51 1.12
C ASP A 43 -18.38 3.84 1.86
N THR A 44 -18.34 3.74 3.18
CA THR A 44 -18.76 4.76 4.15
C THR A 44 -17.74 4.81 5.27
N PHE A 45 -17.69 5.93 5.97
CA PHE A 45 -16.72 6.15 7.05
C PHE A 45 -16.84 5.10 8.17
N GLU A 46 -18.05 4.62 8.43
CA GLU A 46 -18.35 3.62 9.44
C GLU A 46 -17.69 2.26 9.18
N GLN A 47 -17.36 1.94 7.92
CA GLN A 47 -16.65 0.70 7.57
C GLN A 47 -15.14 0.77 7.82
N VAL A 48 -14.61 1.97 8.08
CA VAL A 48 -13.19 2.18 8.36
C VAL A 48 -12.85 1.60 9.73
N ASN A 49 -11.99 0.58 9.73
CA ASN A 49 -11.44 0.08 10.97
C ASN A 49 -10.29 1.00 11.43
N ARG A 50 -10.53 1.75 12.50
CA ARG A 50 -9.55 2.70 13.06
C ARG A 50 -8.20 2.06 13.35
N ARG A 51 -8.18 0.84 13.91
CA ARG A 51 -6.93 0.14 14.24
C ARG A 51 -6.13 -0.18 12.98
N GLU A 52 -6.78 -0.72 11.94
CA GLU A 52 -6.10 -1.06 10.69
C GLU A 52 -5.61 0.19 9.94
N LEU A 53 -6.38 1.28 9.99
CA LEU A 53 -5.96 2.57 9.46
C LEU A 53 -4.69 3.08 10.15
N GLU A 54 -4.67 3.06 11.49
CA GLU A 54 -3.52 3.51 12.29
C GLU A 54 -2.29 2.60 12.07
N LEU A 55 -2.46 1.28 12.00
CA LEU A 55 -1.37 0.32 11.75
C LEU A 55 -0.80 0.45 10.33
N GLY A 56 -1.65 0.60 9.32
CA GLY A 56 -1.22 0.84 7.94
C GLY A 56 -0.43 2.15 7.81
N GLY A 57 -0.95 3.22 8.40
CA GLY A 57 -0.27 4.52 8.45
C GLY A 57 1.08 4.45 9.17
N ALA A 58 1.15 3.80 10.33
CA ALA A 58 2.39 3.61 11.07
C ALA A 58 3.43 2.79 10.28
N SER A 59 2.98 1.79 9.51
CA SER A 59 3.84 0.95 8.68
C SER A 59 4.46 1.75 7.54
N MET A 60 3.65 2.52 6.79
CA MET A 60 4.14 3.38 5.71
C MET A 60 5.04 4.50 6.23
N ALA A 61 4.69 5.13 7.36
CA ALA A 61 5.53 6.15 7.99
C ALA A 61 6.89 5.58 8.41
N SER A 62 6.91 4.37 8.98
CA SER A 62 8.15 3.68 9.37
C SER A 62 9.01 3.35 8.16
N LEU A 63 8.42 2.85 7.08
CA LEU A 63 9.13 2.58 5.82
C LEU A 63 9.78 3.87 5.28
N ILE A 64 9.00 4.95 5.14
CA ILE A 64 9.49 6.25 4.66
C ILE A 64 10.62 6.77 5.55
N TYR A 65 10.48 6.68 6.87
CA TYR A 65 11.51 7.11 7.81
C TYR A 65 12.82 6.33 7.63
N LEU A 66 12.75 5.00 7.53
CA LEU A 66 13.93 4.15 7.37
C LEU A 66 14.64 4.44 6.05
N LEU A 67 13.89 4.58 4.96
CA LEU A 67 14.44 4.95 3.65
C LEU A 67 15.08 6.35 3.68
N GLY A 68 14.42 7.33 4.31
CA GLY A 68 14.96 8.68 4.44
C GLY A 68 16.24 8.74 5.31
N LYS A 69 16.36 7.84 6.29
CA LYS A 69 17.52 7.81 7.21
C LYS A 69 18.70 7.01 6.69
N TYR A 70 18.44 5.88 6.03
CA TYR A 70 19.47 4.91 5.66
C TYR A 70 19.65 4.74 4.15
N GLY A 71 18.75 5.32 3.34
CA GLY A 71 18.75 5.13 1.89
C GLY A 71 18.07 3.84 1.46
N LEU A 72 18.13 3.60 0.15
CA LEU A 72 17.79 2.35 -0.52
C LEU A 72 19.05 1.50 -0.72
#